data_AF-A0A2S9YMQ2-F1
#
_entry.id   AF-A0A2S9YMQ2-F1
#
_cell.length_a   1.000
_cell.length_b   1.000
_cell.length_c   1.000
_cell.angle_alpha   90.00
_cell.angle_beta   90.00
_cell.angle_gamma   90.00
#
_symmetry.space_group_name_H-M   'P 1'
#
loop_
_entity.id
_entity.type
_entity.pdbx_description
1 polymer ?
#
loop_
_entity_poly.entity_id
_entity_poly.type
_entity_poly.pdbx_seq_one_letter_code
_entity_poly.pdbx_strand_id
1 'polypeptide(L)'
;MRPAVSLAIMLAVGWPAAIADAGPPIDSPPAAPEQPPSPDAPSDGPLDGPLIWDEPGGFWLSVELIGPRGAQIDAARSLAQPPVIDALPRGGSPPPGELVGRVDTLEQALSWVDANSFAPLVEGEAATPIPGGHLYQDHELFLTALVVTVGSTSSTHTYPWPTADVLPIPPGAAWQPASLAVARAPLFAAPAPHLPPASERYQVVSIDDAVWLLDSVDRCDDDGTCLRWAQILVRRGDRFFGGWVPATQVVPDSAWVGGPGERRFAVLLSHRTRAEAGVALIEQRGDRREPALGLRAAHAGAAWPSAVVEVLGEELVALIGGEPVLTRHIDQLGPGL
;
A
#
# COMPACT_ATOMS: atom_id res chain seq x y z
N MET A 1 35.20 -14.51 56.07
CA MET A 1 33.86 -14.09 56.54
C MET A 1 33.32 -13.07 55.54
N ARG A 2 32.15 -13.34 54.93
CA ARG A 2 31.28 -12.30 54.35
C ARG A 2 30.72 -11.43 55.52
N PRO A 3 30.33 -10.17 55.30
CA PRO A 3 29.03 -9.88 54.68
C PRO A 3 29.09 -8.88 53.52
N ALA A 4 28.07 -9.01 52.67
CA ALA A 4 27.67 -8.10 51.61
C ALA A 4 26.82 -6.94 52.15
N VAL A 5 26.80 -5.81 51.46
CA VAL A 5 25.62 -4.94 51.30
C VAL A 5 25.67 -4.30 49.91
N SER A 6 24.59 -4.50 49.15
CA SER A 6 24.23 -3.85 47.90
C SER A 6 23.87 -2.38 48.11
N LEU A 7 24.12 -1.52 47.12
CA LEU A 7 23.21 -0.40 46.84
C LEU A 7 23.20 -0.08 45.34
N ALA A 8 21.99 -0.15 44.78
CA ALA A 8 21.64 0.31 43.45
C ALA A 8 21.51 1.84 43.42
N ILE A 9 21.83 2.45 42.28
CA ILE A 9 21.21 3.71 41.84
C ILE A 9 20.89 3.58 40.35
N MET A 10 19.58 3.51 40.07
CA MET A 10 18.97 3.88 38.80
C MET A 10 18.99 5.41 38.63
N LEU A 11 19.11 5.86 37.38
CA LEU A 11 18.46 7.04 36.76
C LEU A 11 18.93 7.03 35.29
N ALA A 12 18.20 6.44 34.35
CA ALA A 12 17.06 7.05 33.64
C ALA A 12 17.40 8.42 33.04
N VAL A 13 17.91 8.40 31.80
CA VAL A 13 17.78 9.50 30.85
C VAL A 13 17.09 8.90 29.62
N GLY A 14 15.77 9.04 29.58
CA GLY A 14 14.95 8.61 28.45
C GLY A 14 15.22 9.52 27.26
N TRP A 15 15.79 8.97 26.21
CA TRP A 15 15.71 9.54 24.87
C TRP A 15 14.49 8.90 24.19
N PRO A 16 13.70 9.65 23.41
CA PRO A 16 12.64 9.06 22.63
C PRO A 16 13.27 8.21 21.53
N ALA A 17 13.32 6.89 21.75
CA ALA A 17 13.58 5.94 20.68
C ALA A 17 12.28 5.77 19.90
N ALA A 18 12.26 6.19 18.64
CA ALA A 18 11.20 5.83 17.71
C ALA A 18 11.49 4.41 17.22
N ILE A 19 10.74 3.43 17.73
CA ILE A 19 10.83 2.03 17.35
C ILE A 19 9.52 1.70 16.61
N ALA A 20 9.61 1.25 15.36
CA ALA A 20 8.47 0.71 14.63
C ALA A 20 8.64 -0.81 14.49
N ASP A 21 7.67 -1.56 15.02
CA ASP A 21 7.51 -3.01 14.84
C ASP A 21 6.30 -3.26 13.93
N ALA A 22 6.40 -4.24 13.02
CA ALA A 22 5.36 -4.55 12.04
C ALA A 22 4.28 -5.48 12.66
N GLY A 23 3.58 -5.01 13.71
CA GLY A 23 2.51 -5.73 14.44
C GLY A 23 1.22 -4.91 14.64
N PRO A 24 0.09 -5.52 15.08
CA PRO A 24 -1.27 -4.99 14.91
C PRO A 24 -1.65 -3.84 15.89
N PRO A 25 -2.65 -3.00 15.56
CA PRO A 25 -2.87 -1.70 16.21
C PRO A 25 -3.71 -1.78 17.49
N ILE A 26 -3.44 -0.91 18.48
CA ILE A 26 -4.36 -0.60 19.58
C ILE A 26 -4.36 0.91 19.89
N ASP A 27 -5.57 1.48 19.82
CA ASP A 27 -6.23 2.66 20.41
C ASP A 27 -5.46 3.90 20.94
N SER A 28 -5.88 5.05 20.42
CA SER A 28 -5.55 6.42 20.88
C SER A 28 -6.53 6.95 21.94
N PRO A 29 -6.09 7.90 22.80
CA PRO A 29 -6.95 9.04 23.17
C PRO A 29 -6.14 10.35 23.48
N PRO A 30 -6.78 11.48 23.85
CA PRO A 30 -7.56 12.41 23.03
C PRO A 30 -6.95 13.83 22.97
N ALA A 31 -7.53 14.68 22.11
CA ALA A 31 -7.10 16.05 21.77
C ALA A 31 -7.41 17.14 22.82
N ALA A 32 -6.69 18.28 22.75
CA ALA A 32 -7.10 19.64 23.18
C ALA A 32 -6.07 20.71 22.73
N PRO A 33 -6.38 22.03 22.77
CA PRO A 33 -7.44 22.76 22.07
C PRO A 33 -6.90 23.92 21.20
N GLU A 34 -7.76 24.43 20.32
CA GLU A 34 -7.55 25.45 19.28
C GLU A 34 -7.08 26.83 19.79
N GLN A 35 -6.27 27.50 18.96
CA GLN A 35 -5.89 28.92 19.08
C GLN A 35 -6.47 29.67 17.87
N PRO A 36 -7.22 30.78 18.04
CA PRO A 36 -7.87 31.44 16.90
C PRO A 36 -6.88 32.37 16.15
N PRO A 37 -6.89 32.39 14.80
CA PRO A 37 -6.07 33.33 14.04
C PRO A 37 -6.78 34.68 13.81
N SER A 38 -5.97 35.73 13.68
CA SER A 38 -6.40 37.11 13.42
C SER A 38 -6.77 37.32 11.93
N PRO A 39 -7.68 38.26 11.61
CA PRO A 39 -8.06 38.56 10.23
C PRO A 39 -7.04 39.51 9.58
N ASP A 40 -6.95 39.47 8.25
CA ASP A 40 -6.16 40.35 7.36
C ASP A 40 -4.82 39.81 6.83
N ALA A 41 -4.86 38.62 6.23
CA ALA A 41 -3.96 38.25 5.12
C ALA A 41 -4.78 37.69 3.93
N PRO A 42 -4.41 37.97 2.67
CA PRO A 42 -5.10 37.42 1.51
C PRO A 42 -4.89 35.90 1.47
N SER A 43 -5.98 35.16 1.61
CA SER A 43 -5.98 33.69 1.59
C SER A 43 -5.71 33.19 0.18
N ASP A 44 -4.53 32.59 -0.04
CA ASP A 44 -4.46 31.39 -0.88
C ASP A 44 -5.34 30.34 -0.17
N GLY A 45 -6.50 30.05 -0.75
CA GLY A 45 -7.53 29.25 -0.09
C GLY A 45 -7.04 27.81 0.17
N PRO A 46 -7.39 27.20 1.32
CA PRO A 46 -7.26 25.77 1.50
C PRO A 46 -8.12 25.05 0.45
N LEU A 47 -7.72 23.84 0.06
CA LEU A 47 -8.53 22.89 -0.70
C LEU A 47 -9.72 22.38 0.15
N ASP A 48 -10.49 23.26 0.77
CA ASP A 48 -11.73 22.95 1.49
C ASP A 48 -12.89 22.84 0.49
N GLY A 49 -12.74 21.92 -0.47
CA GLY A 49 -13.89 21.39 -1.19
C GLY A 49 -14.72 20.52 -0.24
N PRO A 50 -16.06 20.41 -0.43
CA PRO A 50 -16.86 19.50 0.39
C PRO A 50 -16.29 18.08 0.29
N LEU A 51 -16.08 17.48 1.46
CA LEU A 51 -15.63 16.10 1.59
C LEU A 51 -16.61 15.17 0.84
N ILE A 52 -16.07 14.28 0.01
CA ILE A 52 -16.72 13.40 -1.00
C ILE A 52 -17.83 12.50 -0.45
N TRP A 53 -17.94 12.40 0.86
CA TRP A 53 -18.64 11.32 1.53
C TRP A 53 -20.10 11.19 1.10
N ASP A 54 -20.75 12.30 0.73
CA ASP A 54 -22.18 12.39 0.45
C ASP A 54 -22.53 13.16 -0.85
N GLU A 55 -21.89 12.83 -1.98
CA GLU A 55 -22.31 13.40 -3.27
C GLU A 55 -23.77 12.99 -3.60
N PRO A 56 -24.70 13.93 -3.81
CA PRO A 56 -26.13 13.63 -3.96
C PRO A 56 -26.45 12.78 -5.21
N GLY A 57 -25.50 12.69 -6.16
CA GLY A 57 -25.57 11.84 -7.35
C GLY A 57 -24.91 10.47 -7.21
N GLY A 58 -24.28 10.17 -6.08
CA GLY A 58 -23.60 8.91 -5.82
C GLY A 58 -22.39 8.66 -6.71
N PHE A 59 -22.00 7.39 -6.81
CA PHE A 59 -20.80 6.94 -7.52
C PHE A 59 -21.19 5.92 -8.58
N TRP A 60 -20.77 6.18 -9.83
CA TRP A 60 -20.91 5.24 -10.91
C TRP A 60 -19.77 4.23 -10.90
N LEU A 61 -20.13 2.96 -11.07
CA LEU A 61 -19.20 1.84 -11.06
C LEU A 61 -19.11 1.28 -12.47
N SER A 62 -17.90 1.15 -12.98
CA SER A 62 -17.61 0.60 -14.29
C SER A 62 -16.30 -0.18 -14.28
N VAL A 63 -16.07 -1.01 -15.30
CA VAL A 63 -14.88 -1.84 -15.40
C VAL A 63 -14.24 -1.78 -16.77
N GLU A 64 -12.91 -1.72 -16.80
CA GLU A 64 -12.13 -1.84 -18.01
C GLU A 64 -11.63 -3.29 -18.12
N LEU A 65 -11.98 -3.95 -19.22
CA LEU A 65 -11.74 -5.38 -19.45
C LEU A 65 -11.07 -5.62 -20.81
N ILE A 66 -10.18 -6.59 -20.87
CA ILE A 66 -9.61 -7.11 -22.12
C ILE A 66 -10.14 -8.52 -22.38
N GLY A 67 -10.66 -8.74 -23.58
CA GLY A 67 -11.14 -10.05 -24.06
C GLY A 67 -12.38 -9.93 -24.97
N PRO A 68 -13.13 -11.02 -25.21
CA PRO A 68 -14.24 -11.04 -26.16
C PRO A 68 -15.35 -10.04 -25.80
N ARG A 69 -15.73 -9.16 -26.74
CA ARG A 69 -16.70 -8.08 -26.48
C ARG A 69 -18.05 -8.56 -25.95
N GLY A 70 -18.54 -9.70 -26.43
CA GLY A 70 -19.81 -10.28 -25.98
C GLY A 70 -19.79 -10.68 -24.50
N ALA A 71 -18.66 -11.14 -23.98
CA ALA A 71 -18.51 -11.54 -22.59
C ALA A 71 -18.35 -10.34 -21.64
N GLN A 72 -17.86 -9.19 -22.13
CA GLN A 72 -17.59 -8.03 -21.28
C GLN A 72 -18.84 -7.46 -20.60
N ILE A 73 -19.98 -7.47 -21.28
CA ILE A 73 -21.25 -6.96 -20.72
C ILE A 73 -21.76 -7.90 -19.63
N ASP A 74 -21.69 -9.21 -19.86
CA ASP A 74 -22.13 -10.21 -18.89
C ASP A 74 -21.22 -10.22 -17.67
N ALA A 75 -19.90 -10.06 -17.88
CA ALA A 75 -18.93 -9.89 -16.82
C ALA A 75 -19.14 -8.61 -16.01
N ALA A 76 -19.41 -7.47 -16.63
CA ALA A 76 -19.71 -6.24 -15.89
C ALA A 76 -20.95 -6.41 -15.00
N ARG A 77 -21.98 -7.10 -15.51
CA ARG A 77 -23.20 -7.39 -14.73
C ARG A 77 -22.97 -8.36 -13.58
N SER A 78 -22.04 -9.31 -13.71
CA SER A 78 -21.75 -10.25 -12.61
C SER A 78 -21.10 -9.56 -11.40
N LEU A 79 -20.52 -8.38 -11.59
CA LEU A 79 -19.96 -7.53 -10.52
C LEU A 79 -20.99 -6.68 -9.79
N ALA A 80 -22.24 -6.65 -10.27
CA ALA A 80 -23.33 -5.91 -9.62
C ALA A 80 -23.87 -6.69 -8.42
N GLN A 81 -23.24 -6.52 -7.26
CA GLN A 81 -23.66 -7.11 -5.99
C GLN A 81 -24.32 -6.05 -5.10
N PRO A 82 -25.29 -6.39 -4.22
CA PRO A 82 -25.83 -5.42 -3.27
C PRO A 82 -24.71 -4.70 -2.50
N PRO A 83 -24.75 -3.37 -2.36
CA PRO A 83 -25.87 -2.45 -2.59
C PRO A 83 -25.90 -1.79 -3.99
N VAL A 84 -25.19 -2.32 -5.00
CA VAL A 84 -25.16 -1.73 -6.34
C VAL A 84 -26.56 -1.68 -6.96
N ILE A 85 -26.96 -0.49 -7.39
CA ILE A 85 -28.23 -0.19 -8.06
C ILE A 85 -27.99 -0.25 -9.57
N ASP A 86 -28.78 -1.06 -10.26
CA ASP A 86 -28.84 -1.04 -11.72
C ASP A 86 -29.47 0.28 -12.18
N ALA A 87 -28.64 1.14 -12.77
CA ALA A 87 -29.00 2.47 -13.23
C ALA A 87 -28.24 2.77 -14.52
N LEU A 88 -28.85 3.57 -15.39
CA LEU A 88 -28.19 4.11 -16.58
C LEU A 88 -27.98 5.62 -16.40
N PRO A 89 -26.80 6.16 -16.72
CA PRO A 89 -26.56 7.60 -16.65
C PRO A 89 -27.52 8.34 -17.59
N ARG A 90 -28.35 9.22 -17.03
CA ARG A 90 -29.37 9.97 -17.78
C ARG A 90 -28.77 11.31 -18.23
N GLY A 91 -27.89 11.25 -19.22
CA GLY A 91 -27.18 12.42 -19.78
C GLY A 91 -25.70 12.48 -19.39
N GLY A 92 -24.94 13.30 -20.09
CA GLY A 92 -23.48 13.46 -19.90
C GLY A 92 -22.62 12.43 -20.63
N SER A 93 -21.31 12.49 -20.42
CA SER A 93 -20.38 11.45 -20.89
C SER A 93 -20.55 10.19 -20.03
N PRO A 94 -20.66 8.99 -20.62
CA PRO A 94 -20.72 7.76 -19.83
C PRO A 94 -19.40 7.55 -19.07
N PRO A 95 -19.44 6.87 -17.89
CA PRO A 95 -18.22 6.38 -17.23
C PRO A 95 -17.37 5.54 -18.21
N PRO A 96 -16.03 5.58 -18.09
CA PRO A 96 -15.18 4.80 -18.97
C PRO A 96 -15.30 3.30 -18.67
N GLY A 97 -15.28 2.48 -19.72
CA GLY A 97 -15.41 1.03 -19.61
C GLY A 97 -16.86 0.53 -19.66
N GLU A 98 -17.08 -0.71 -19.23
CA GLU A 98 -18.40 -1.32 -19.15
C GLU A 98 -19.08 -0.96 -17.84
N LEU A 99 -20.31 -0.48 -17.92
CA LEU A 99 -21.08 -0.05 -16.76
C LEU A 99 -21.53 -1.24 -15.93
N VAL A 100 -21.31 -1.15 -14.62
CA VAL A 100 -21.77 -2.13 -13.62
C VAL A 100 -23.04 -1.62 -12.95
N GLY A 101 -23.05 -0.35 -12.52
CA GLY A 101 -24.20 0.25 -11.85
C GLY A 101 -23.82 1.49 -11.06
N ARG A 102 -24.56 1.78 -9.99
CA ARG A 102 -24.35 2.95 -9.11
C ARG A 102 -24.46 2.56 -7.64
N VAL A 103 -23.70 3.23 -6.79
CA VAL A 103 -23.86 3.19 -5.33
C VAL A 103 -24.02 4.60 -4.78
N ASP A 104 -24.56 4.72 -3.57
CA ASP A 104 -24.93 6.02 -3.02
C ASP A 104 -23.77 6.71 -2.30
N THR A 105 -22.83 5.94 -1.72
CA THR A 105 -21.73 6.50 -0.92
C THR A 105 -20.36 6.03 -1.41
N LEU A 106 -19.32 6.80 -1.06
CA LEU A 106 -17.94 6.43 -1.40
C LEU A 106 -17.52 5.14 -0.69
N GLU A 107 -17.94 4.94 0.55
CA GLU A 107 -17.68 3.71 1.31
C GLU A 107 -18.21 2.48 0.56
N GLN A 108 -19.43 2.54 0.04
CA GLN A 108 -19.99 1.45 -0.78
C GLN A 108 -19.19 1.22 -2.06
N ALA A 109 -18.71 2.29 -2.69
CA ALA A 109 -17.89 2.19 -3.90
C ALA A 109 -16.53 1.53 -3.60
N LEU A 110 -15.89 1.88 -2.48
CA LEU A 110 -14.62 1.29 -2.08
C LEU A 110 -14.79 -0.15 -1.56
N SER A 111 -15.89 -0.48 -0.89
CA SER A 111 -16.25 -1.87 -0.58
C SER A 111 -16.45 -2.70 -1.85
N TRP A 112 -17.05 -2.12 -2.89
CA TRP A 112 -17.14 -2.78 -4.19
C TRP A 112 -15.77 -2.97 -4.84
N VAL A 113 -14.87 -1.99 -4.73
CA VAL A 113 -13.48 -2.14 -5.20
C VAL A 113 -12.79 -3.29 -4.46
N ASP A 114 -12.88 -3.33 -3.13
CA ASP A 114 -12.27 -4.39 -2.31
C ASP A 114 -12.77 -5.78 -2.72
N ALA A 115 -14.08 -5.96 -2.82
CA ALA A 115 -14.70 -7.24 -3.16
C ALA A 115 -14.34 -7.77 -4.56
N ASN A 116 -14.02 -6.88 -5.51
CA ASN A 116 -13.82 -7.26 -6.92
C ASN A 116 -12.37 -7.13 -7.40
N SER A 117 -11.46 -6.55 -6.59
CA SER A 117 -10.07 -6.33 -7.01
C SER A 117 -9.31 -7.63 -7.20
N PHE A 118 -9.51 -8.61 -6.32
CA PHE A 118 -8.78 -9.87 -6.34
C PHE A 118 -9.70 -11.06 -6.09
N ALA A 119 -9.42 -12.16 -6.77
CA ALA A 119 -10.03 -13.45 -6.49
C ALA A 119 -9.04 -14.59 -6.83
N PRO A 120 -9.05 -15.70 -6.09
CA PRO A 120 -8.26 -16.87 -6.47
C PRO A 120 -8.84 -17.50 -7.76
N LEU A 121 -7.97 -18.09 -8.59
CA LEU A 121 -8.40 -18.84 -9.80
C LEU A 121 -9.01 -20.21 -9.47
N VAL A 122 -8.68 -20.75 -8.31
CA VAL A 122 -9.11 -22.07 -7.85
C VAL A 122 -9.33 -21.99 -6.34
N GLU A 123 -10.30 -22.74 -5.83
CA GLU A 123 -10.50 -22.84 -4.38
C GLU A 123 -9.36 -23.66 -3.73
N GLY A 124 -8.87 -23.18 -2.60
CA GLY A 124 -7.88 -23.89 -1.78
C GLY A 124 -7.02 -22.95 -0.94
N GLU A 125 -6.51 -23.45 0.19
CA GLU A 125 -5.71 -22.66 1.15
C GLU A 125 -4.41 -22.09 0.58
N ALA A 126 -3.90 -22.65 -0.52
CA ALA A 126 -2.69 -22.18 -1.19
C ALA A 126 -2.96 -21.31 -2.44
N ALA A 127 -4.23 -21.08 -2.78
CA ALA A 127 -4.57 -20.33 -3.98
C ALA A 127 -4.21 -18.86 -3.82
N THR A 128 -3.40 -18.33 -4.75
CA THR A 128 -3.02 -16.92 -4.72
C THR A 128 -4.13 -16.10 -5.36
N PRO A 129 -4.63 -15.05 -4.69
CA PRO A 129 -5.53 -14.12 -5.34
C PRO A 129 -4.83 -13.45 -6.52
N ILE A 130 -5.50 -13.40 -7.68
CA ILE A 130 -5.05 -12.64 -8.84
C ILE A 130 -6.04 -11.51 -9.14
N PRO A 131 -5.60 -10.43 -9.81
CA PRO A 131 -6.48 -9.34 -10.18
C PRO A 131 -7.63 -9.82 -11.07
N GLY A 132 -8.88 -9.63 -10.60
CA GLY A 132 -10.08 -10.06 -11.33
C GLY A 132 -10.16 -11.57 -11.61
N GLY A 133 -9.60 -12.44 -10.75
CA GLY A 133 -9.49 -13.88 -11.02
C GLY A 133 -10.80 -14.58 -11.39
N HIS A 134 -11.92 -14.21 -10.77
CA HIS A 134 -13.24 -14.75 -11.10
C HIS A 134 -13.67 -14.38 -12.53
N LEU A 135 -13.34 -13.17 -13.02
CA LEU A 135 -13.64 -12.75 -14.39
C LEU A 135 -12.88 -13.57 -15.43
N TYR A 136 -11.64 -13.93 -15.12
CA TYR A 136 -10.86 -14.80 -15.99
C TYR A 136 -11.45 -16.22 -16.01
N GLN A 137 -11.82 -16.75 -14.85
CA GLN A 137 -12.38 -18.09 -14.71
C GLN A 137 -13.75 -18.23 -15.39
N ASP A 138 -14.64 -17.26 -15.19
CA ASP A 138 -16.05 -17.35 -15.60
C ASP A 138 -16.28 -16.81 -17.01
N HIS A 139 -15.45 -15.87 -17.47
CA HIS A 139 -15.67 -15.11 -18.71
C HIS A 139 -14.46 -15.03 -19.64
N GLU A 140 -13.31 -15.61 -19.28
CA GLU A 140 -12.05 -15.50 -20.03
C GLU A 140 -11.61 -14.04 -20.26
N LEU A 141 -11.89 -13.16 -19.29
CA LEU A 141 -11.56 -11.73 -19.36
C LEU A 141 -10.46 -11.36 -18.37
N PHE A 142 -9.63 -10.40 -18.77
CA PHE A 142 -8.65 -9.78 -17.89
C PHE A 142 -9.17 -8.43 -17.40
N LEU A 143 -9.17 -8.24 -16.08
CA LEU A 143 -9.46 -6.95 -15.46
C LEU A 143 -8.26 -6.02 -15.60
N THR A 144 -8.46 -4.84 -16.19
CA THR A 144 -7.42 -3.80 -16.24
C THR A 144 -7.66 -2.70 -15.23
N ALA A 145 -8.91 -2.35 -14.94
CA ALA A 145 -9.25 -1.41 -13.88
C ALA A 145 -10.71 -1.57 -13.43
N LEU A 146 -10.93 -1.39 -12.13
CA LEU A 146 -12.21 -0.98 -11.58
C LEU A 146 -12.25 0.54 -11.61
N VAL A 147 -13.37 1.12 -12.05
CA VAL A 147 -13.51 2.56 -12.21
C VAL A 147 -14.63 3.05 -11.33
N VAL A 148 -14.29 4.00 -10.45
CA VAL A 148 -15.25 4.72 -9.62
C VAL A 148 -15.30 6.16 -10.12
N THR A 149 -16.41 6.54 -10.74
CA THR A 149 -16.60 7.92 -11.25
C THR A 149 -17.62 8.64 -10.40
N VAL A 150 -17.21 9.80 -9.87
CA VAL A 150 -18.14 10.71 -9.20
C VAL A 150 -19.11 11.26 -10.24
N GLY A 151 -20.41 11.07 -9.99
CA GLY A 151 -21.44 11.54 -10.90
C GLY A 151 -22.42 12.45 -10.21
N SER A 152 -22.82 13.52 -10.91
CA SER A 152 -24.19 14.00 -10.76
C SER A 152 -25.13 13.07 -11.55
N THR A 153 -26.43 13.16 -11.32
CA THR A 153 -27.45 12.40 -12.06
C THR A 153 -27.44 12.63 -13.59
N SER A 154 -26.66 13.59 -14.11
CA SER A 154 -26.67 13.99 -15.53
C SER A 154 -25.30 14.34 -16.16
N SER A 155 -24.19 14.25 -15.42
CA SER A 155 -22.84 14.48 -15.97
C SER A 155 -21.72 13.92 -15.10
N THR A 156 -20.64 13.45 -15.72
CA THR A 156 -19.36 13.13 -15.08
C THR A 156 -18.45 14.35 -15.04
N HIS A 157 -17.80 14.63 -13.92
CA HIS A 157 -16.77 15.69 -13.80
C HIS A 157 -15.46 15.07 -13.30
N THR A 158 -14.32 15.63 -13.67
CA THR A 158 -13.04 15.23 -13.07
C THR A 158 -13.02 15.66 -11.61
N TYR A 159 -12.80 14.71 -10.71
CA TYR A 159 -12.88 14.92 -9.28
C TYR A 159 -11.47 14.88 -8.63
N PRO A 160 -11.11 15.82 -7.74
CA PRO A 160 -9.84 15.80 -7.02
C PRO A 160 -9.88 14.77 -5.89
N TRP A 161 -9.58 13.52 -6.21
CA TRP A 161 -9.52 12.44 -5.23
C TRP A 161 -8.56 12.74 -4.07
N PRO A 162 -8.90 12.33 -2.82
CA PRO A 162 -7.99 12.46 -1.69
C PRO A 162 -6.78 11.52 -1.86
N THR A 163 -5.75 11.80 -1.07
CA THR A 163 -4.59 10.92 -0.92
C THR A 163 -4.98 9.61 -0.23
N ALA A 164 -4.11 8.60 -0.31
CA ALA A 164 -4.39 7.25 0.17
C ALA A 164 -4.70 7.18 1.67
N ASP A 165 -4.04 8.02 2.45
CA ASP A 165 -4.13 8.17 3.91
C ASP A 165 -5.41 8.89 4.37
N VAL A 166 -6.08 9.59 3.46
CA VAL A 166 -7.32 10.34 3.73
C VAL A 166 -8.57 9.56 3.27
N LEU A 167 -8.41 8.61 2.34
CA LEU A 167 -9.50 7.77 1.89
C LEU A 167 -9.93 6.78 2.99
N PRO A 168 -11.24 6.55 3.18
CA PRO A 168 -11.75 5.68 4.21
C PRO A 168 -11.44 4.25 3.80
N ILE A 169 -10.97 3.48 4.75
CA ILE A 169 -10.75 2.05 4.56
C ILE A 169 -12.13 1.38 4.60
N PRO A 170 -12.50 0.60 3.57
CA PRO A 170 -13.76 -0.13 3.59
C PRO A 170 -13.87 -1.02 4.83
N PRO A 171 -15.04 -1.18 5.46
CA PRO A 171 -15.20 -2.03 6.62
C PRO A 171 -14.74 -3.46 6.35
N GLY A 172 -13.85 -3.98 7.20
CA GLY A 172 -13.30 -5.33 7.07
C GLY A 172 -12.19 -5.49 6.02
N ALA A 173 -11.87 -4.45 5.26
CA ALA A 173 -10.77 -4.49 4.31
C ALA A 173 -9.41 -4.38 5.02
N ALA A 174 -8.42 -5.12 4.52
CA ALA A 174 -7.06 -5.13 5.05
C ALA A 174 -6.17 -3.99 4.48
N TRP A 175 -6.77 -2.90 3.99
CA TRP A 175 -6.04 -1.86 3.29
C TRP A 175 -5.15 -1.08 4.23
N GLN A 176 -3.84 -1.13 3.99
CA GLN A 176 -2.85 -0.33 4.70
C GLN A 176 -2.27 0.72 3.75
N PRO A 177 -2.43 2.02 4.03
CA PRO A 177 -1.77 3.06 3.24
C PRO A 177 -0.27 2.79 3.11
N ALA A 178 0.24 2.95 1.89
CA ALA A 178 1.61 2.65 1.55
C ALA A 178 2.13 3.58 0.46
N SER A 179 3.45 3.63 0.35
CA SER A 179 4.16 4.43 -0.64
C SER A 179 5.11 3.55 -1.45
N LEU A 180 5.37 3.90 -2.72
CA LEU A 180 6.42 3.20 -3.47
C LEU A 180 7.81 3.58 -2.95
N ALA A 181 8.68 2.57 -2.83
CA ALA A 181 10.10 2.73 -2.55
C ALA A 181 10.89 3.24 -3.76
N VAL A 182 10.36 3.02 -4.96
CA VAL A 182 10.97 3.32 -6.25
C VAL A 182 10.07 4.26 -7.05
N ALA A 183 10.66 5.05 -7.95
CA ALA A 183 9.90 5.98 -8.79
C ALA A 183 8.84 5.27 -9.64
N ARG A 184 9.14 4.04 -10.10
CA ARG A 184 8.23 3.19 -10.86
C ARG A 184 8.39 1.73 -10.48
N ALA A 185 7.28 1.05 -10.23
CA ALA A 185 7.25 -0.39 -9.97
C ALA A 185 6.43 -1.14 -11.03
N PRO A 186 6.92 -2.26 -11.58
CA PRO A 186 6.13 -3.13 -12.45
C PRO A 186 5.12 -3.94 -11.64
N LEU A 187 3.86 -3.95 -12.08
CA LEU A 187 2.80 -4.80 -11.54
C LEU A 187 2.74 -6.14 -12.29
N PHE A 188 2.57 -7.20 -11.52
CA PHE A 188 2.42 -8.57 -12.00
C PHE A 188 1.07 -9.15 -11.58
N ALA A 189 0.50 -10.04 -12.39
CA ALA A 189 -0.79 -10.66 -12.10
C ALA A 189 -0.69 -11.70 -10.97
N ALA A 190 0.48 -12.31 -10.79
CA ALA A 190 0.74 -13.31 -9.78
C ALA A 190 2.19 -13.21 -9.27
N PRO A 191 2.45 -13.63 -8.02
CA PRO A 191 3.79 -13.67 -7.45
C PRO A 191 4.53 -14.95 -7.91
N ALA A 192 5.85 -14.86 -8.03
CA ALA A 192 6.71 -15.96 -8.47
C ALA A 192 7.98 -16.09 -7.59
N PRO A 193 8.65 -17.25 -7.54
CA PRO A 193 9.89 -17.40 -6.76
C PRO A 193 11.00 -16.42 -7.11
N HIS A 194 10.96 -15.89 -8.33
CA HIS A 194 11.92 -14.93 -8.88
C HIS A 194 11.17 -13.77 -9.51
N LEU A 195 11.89 -12.68 -9.76
CA LEU A 195 11.37 -11.55 -10.54
C LEU A 195 11.04 -12.02 -11.96
N PRO A 196 9.76 -11.96 -12.38
CA PRO A 196 9.37 -12.38 -13.72
C PRO A 196 9.99 -11.47 -14.79
N PRO A 197 10.13 -11.97 -16.03
CA PRO A 197 10.64 -11.17 -17.14
C PRO A 197 9.71 -9.99 -17.45
N ALA A 198 10.26 -9.00 -18.17
CA ALA A 198 9.53 -7.77 -18.48
C ALA A 198 8.24 -7.99 -19.29
N SER A 199 8.16 -9.10 -20.04
CA SER A 199 7.00 -9.50 -20.82
C SER A 199 5.78 -9.90 -19.98
N GLU A 200 5.97 -10.24 -18.71
CA GLU A 200 4.89 -10.62 -17.79
C GLU A 200 4.35 -9.43 -16.99
N ARG A 201 4.91 -8.24 -17.22
CA ARG A 201 4.41 -6.99 -16.65
C ARG A 201 3.19 -6.57 -17.44
N TYR A 202 2.06 -6.39 -16.77
CA TYR A 202 0.86 -5.89 -17.43
C TYR A 202 0.61 -4.40 -17.14
N GLN A 203 1.22 -3.83 -16.09
CA GLN A 203 1.10 -2.42 -15.75
C GLN A 203 2.34 -1.87 -15.01
N VAL A 204 2.45 -0.54 -14.96
CA VAL A 204 3.49 0.18 -14.20
C VAL A 204 2.83 1.24 -13.32
N VAL A 205 3.22 1.23 -12.05
CA VAL A 205 2.79 2.19 -11.03
C VAL A 205 3.87 3.24 -10.79
N SER A 206 3.45 4.47 -10.52
CA SER A 206 4.31 5.63 -10.24
C SER A 206 4.28 5.97 -8.75
N ILE A 207 5.32 6.65 -8.28
CA ILE A 207 5.40 7.13 -6.89
C ILE A 207 4.26 8.11 -6.52
N ASP A 208 3.66 8.76 -7.51
CA ASP A 208 2.54 9.70 -7.34
C ASP A 208 1.17 8.99 -7.29
N ASP A 209 1.12 7.69 -7.57
CA ASP A 209 -0.13 6.93 -7.46
C ASP A 209 -0.43 6.66 -5.97
N ALA A 210 -1.72 6.64 -5.61
CA ALA A 210 -2.13 6.24 -4.26
C ALA A 210 -2.07 4.71 -4.15
N VAL A 211 -1.36 4.20 -3.14
CA VAL A 211 -1.09 2.76 -2.97
C VAL A 211 -1.56 2.28 -1.61
N TRP A 212 -2.19 1.10 -1.60
CA TRP A 212 -2.47 0.35 -0.38
C TRP A 212 -1.82 -1.03 -0.46
N LEU A 213 -1.16 -1.44 0.61
CA LEU A 213 -0.76 -2.82 0.86
C LEU A 213 -1.96 -3.58 1.41
N LEU A 214 -2.28 -4.73 0.80
CA LEU A 214 -3.39 -5.59 1.23
C LEU A 214 -2.89 -6.81 1.99
N ASP A 215 -1.88 -7.48 1.46
CA ASP A 215 -1.29 -8.70 2.01
C ASP A 215 0.14 -8.90 1.49
N SER A 216 0.85 -9.89 2.03
CA SER A 216 2.15 -10.33 1.52
C SER A 216 2.26 -11.85 1.50
N VAL A 217 2.89 -12.38 0.45
CA VAL A 217 3.13 -13.81 0.31
C VAL A 217 4.57 -14.11 -0.08
N ASP A 218 5.04 -15.27 0.34
CA ASP A 218 6.36 -15.75 0.00
C ASP A 218 6.27 -16.78 -1.13
N ARG A 219 7.17 -16.66 -2.11
CA ARG A 219 7.34 -17.65 -3.17
C ARG A 219 8.78 -18.10 -3.20
N CYS A 220 8.97 -19.41 -3.12
CA CYS A 220 10.29 -20.04 -3.05
C CYS A 220 10.50 -20.97 -4.23
N ASP A 221 11.73 -21.05 -4.70
CA ASP A 221 12.17 -22.06 -5.66
C ASP A 221 12.49 -23.38 -4.95
N ASP A 222 12.84 -24.39 -5.73
CA ASP A 222 13.23 -25.72 -5.21
C ASP A 222 14.55 -25.66 -4.40
N ASP A 223 15.41 -24.68 -4.71
CA ASP A 223 16.68 -24.44 -4.02
C ASP A 223 16.47 -23.78 -2.63
N GLY A 224 15.27 -23.28 -2.35
CA GLY A 224 14.90 -22.61 -1.11
C GLY A 224 15.22 -21.11 -1.09
N THR A 225 15.44 -20.50 -2.26
CA THR A 225 15.48 -19.05 -2.47
C THR A 225 14.04 -18.54 -2.54
N CYS A 226 13.69 -17.65 -1.62
CA CYS A 226 12.38 -17.06 -1.50
C CYS A 226 12.41 -15.56 -1.80
N LEU A 227 11.42 -15.10 -2.56
CA LEU A 227 11.09 -13.71 -2.76
C LEU A 227 9.77 -13.40 -2.05
N ARG A 228 9.73 -12.29 -1.30
CA ARG A 228 8.50 -11.78 -0.72
C ARG A 228 7.80 -10.85 -1.69
N TRP A 229 6.50 -11.05 -1.85
CA TRP A 229 5.62 -10.28 -2.70
C TRP A 229 4.59 -9.56 -1.88
N ALA A 230 4.29 -8.33 -2.28
CA ALA A 230 3.22 -7.53 -1.73
C ALA A 230 2.05 -7.50 -2.72
N GLN A 231 0.87 -7.82 -2.21
CA GLN A 231 -0.39 -7.59 -2.89
C GLN A 231 -0.76 -6.12 -2.69
N ILE A 232 -0.85 -5.36 -3.77
CA ILE A 232 -1.15 -3.94 -3.68
C ILE A 232 -2.39 -3.59 -4.49
N LEU A 233 -3.16 -2.63 -3.97
CA LEU A 233 -4.19 -1.91 -4.70
C LEU A 233 -3.66 -0.51 -5.02
N VAL A 234 -3.84 -0.06 -6.25
CA VAL A 234 -3.36 1.24 -6.69
C VAL A 234 -4.49 2.05 -7.29
N ARG A 235 -4.55 3.33 -6.93
CA ARG A 235 -5.47 4.31 -7.50
C ARG A 235 -4.72 5.36 -8.32
N ARG A 236 -5.19 5.54 -9.56
CA ARG A 236 -4.78 6.62 -10.47
C ARG A 236 -6.00 7.36 -11.00
N GLY A 237 -6.28 8.53 -10.44
CA GLY A 237 -7.54 9.24 -10.69
C GLY A 237 -8.72 8.38 -10.25
N ASP A 238 -9.65 8.12 -11.17
CA ASP A 238 -10.87 7.32 -10.96
C ASP A 238 -10.64 5.79 -11.06
N ARG A 239 -9.43 5.37 -11.44
CA ARG A 239 -9.11 3.96 -11.71
C ARG A 239 -8.44 3.32 -10.52
N PHE A 240 -8.93 2.14 -10.16
CA PHE A 240 -8.35 1.21 -9.19
C PHE A 240 -7.90 -0.04 -9.92
N PHE A 241 -6.69 -0.51 -9.65
CA PHE A 241 -6.18 -1.75 -10.20
C PHE A 241 -5.27 -2.42 -9.18
N GLY A 242 -5.44 -3.72 -9.01
CA GLY A 242 -4.69 -4.52 -8.06
C GLY A 242 -3.60 -5.32 -8.76
N GLY A 243 -2.48 -5.56 -8.10
CA GLY A 243 -1.49 -6.54 -8.59
C GLY A 243 -0.44 -6.86 -7.54
N TRP A 244 0.59 -7.57 -7.98
CA TRP A 244 1.69 -8.02 -7.14
C TRP A 244 2.97 -7.28 -7.50
N VAL A 245 3.73 -6.85 -6.49
CA VAL A 245 5.08 -6.28 -6.63
C VAL A 245 6.04 -6.99 -5.67
N PRO A 246 7.35 -7.02 -5.94
CA PRO A 246 8.32 -7.39 -4.92
C PRO A 246 8.15 -6.50 -3.70
N ALA A 247 8.11 -7.08 -2.49
CA ALA A 247 7.80 -6.34 -1.28
C ALA A 247 8.79 -5.22 -1.00
N THR A 248 10.02 -5.28 -1.53
CA THR A 248 11.01 -4.19 -1.46
C THR A 248 10.63 -2.92 -2.22
N GLN A 249 9.56 -2.96 -3.01
CA GLN A 249 9.12 -1.82 -3.84
C GLN A 249 7.99 -1.02 -3.19
N VAL A 250 7.44 -1.47 -2.07
CA VAL A 250 6.34 -0.82 -1.36
C VAL A 250 6.65 -0.74 0.12
N VAL A 251 6.50 0.45 0.69
CA VAL A 251 6.72 0.71 2.12
C VAL A 251 5.37 1.08 2.73
N PRO A 252 4.83 0.27 3.67
CA PRO A 252 3.67 0.68 4.46
C PRO A 252 3.97 1.97 5.20
N ASP A 253 3.00 2.88 5.31
CA ASP A 253 3.26 4.19 5.91
C ASP A 253 3.64 4.09 7.40
N SER A 254 3.20 3.02 8.07
CA SER A 254 3.57 2.66 9.44
C SER A 254 5.02 2.17 9.61
N ALA A 255 5.69 1.76 8.53
CA ALA A 255 7.07 1.25 8.57
C ALA A 255 8.12 2.38 8.54
N TRP A 256 7.70 3.63 8.34
CA TRP A 256 8.61 4.77 8.32
C TRP A 256 9.00 5.20 9.74
N VAL A 257 10.31 5.25 9.97
CA VAL A 257 10.91 5.83 11.18
C VAL A 257 11.46 7.21 10.85
N GLY A 258 11.07 8.22 11.62
CA GLY A 258 11.57 9.58 11.47
C GLY A 258 13.02 9.71 11.92
N GLY A 259 13.80 10.53 11.23
CA GLY A 259 15.15 10.91 11.65
C GLY A 259 15.36 12.43 11.64
N PRO A 260 16.61 12.90 11.82
CA PRO A 260 16.94 14.32 11.82
C PRO A 260 16.54 15.03 10.52
N GLY A 261 15.96 16.23 10.65
CA GLY A 261 15.45 17.01 9.53
C GLY A 261 14.19 16.40 8.91
N GLU A 262 14.10 16.41 7.58
CA GLU A 262 12.98 15.82 6.81
C GLU A 262 13.25 14.37 6.39
N ARG A 263 14.16 13.67 7.11
CA ARG A 263 14.59 12.33 6.73
C ARG A 263 13.68 11.27 7.34
N ARG A 264 13.37 10.23 6.57
CA ARG A 264 12.64 9.04 7.03
C ARG A 264 13.33 7.78 6.53
N PHE A 265 13.29 6.73 7.33
CA PHE A 265 13.94 5.46 7.04
C PHE A 265 12.96 4.32 7.14
N ALA A 266 13.13 3.30 6.30
CA ALA A 266 12.37 2.06 6.38
C ALA A 266 13.28 0.88 6.00
N VAL A 267 13.02 -0.29 6.57
CA VAL A 267 13.70 -1.53 6.19
C VAL A 267 12.65 -2.52 5.71
N LEU A 268 12.88 -3.07 4.51
CA LEU A 268 11.99 -4.02 3.87
C LEU A 268 12.68 -5.35 3.62
N LEU A 269 11.96 -6.45 3.84
CA LEU A 269 12.46 -7.79 3.52
C LEU A 269 12.59 -7.96 2.00
N SER A 270 13.75 -8.43 1.55
CA SER A 270 14.06 -8.57 0.12
C SER A 270 14.01 -10.00 -0.35
N HIS A 271 14.92 -10.83 0.14
CA HIS A 271 15.05 -12.22 -0.26
C HIS A 271 15.53 -13.04 0.93
N ARG A 272 15.29 -14.34 0.87
CA ARG A 272 15.78 -15.29 1.86
C ARG A 272 16.24 -16.55 1.17
N THR A 273 17.37 -17.09 1.58
CA THR A 273 17.83 -18.43 1.21
C THR A 273 17.85 -19.34 2.45
N ARG A 274 18.37 -20.55 2.32
CA ARG A 274 18.57 -21.44 3.48
C ARG A 274 19.64 -20.96 4.47
N ALA A 275 20.50 -20.02 4.07
CA ALA A 275 21.66 -19.59 4.85
C ALA A 275 21.75 -18.08 5.09
N GLU A 276 21.03 -17.27 4.31
CA GLU A 276 21.06 -15.81 4.44
C GLU A 276 19.67 -15.19 4.25
N ALA A 277 19.50 -14.00 4.81
CA ALA A 277 18.38 -13.13 4.52
C ALA A 277 18.90 -11.75 4.13
N GLY A 278 18.29 -11.18 3.10
CA GLY A 278 18.56 -9.83 2.63
C GLY A 278 17.41 -8.89 2.91
N VAL A 279 17.74 -7.64 3.23
CA VAL A 279 16.80 -6.55 3.43
C VAL A 279 17.25 -5.32 2.65
N ALA A 280 16.30 -4.45 2.33
CA ALA A 280 16.54 -3.17 1.67
C ALA A 280 16.29 -2.05 2.69
N LEU A 281 17.32 -1.27 3.01
CA LEU A 281 17.18 -0.04 3.77
C LEU A 281 16.90 1.11 2.78
N ILE A 282 15.81 1.84 3.03
CA ILE A 282 15.34 2.95 2.21
C ILE A 282 15.44 4.23 3.02
N GLU A 283 15.93 5.28 2.38
CA GLU A 283 15.95 6.64 2.89
C GLU A 283 15.03 7.54 2.04
N GLN A 284 14.28 8.39 2.72
CA GLN A 284 13.50 9.48 2.15
C GLN A 284 14.04 10.80 2.66
N ARG A 285 14.12 11.81 1.79
CA ARG A 285 14.45 13.21 2.13
C ARG A 285 13.40 14.13 1.52
N GLY A 286 12.46 14.61 2.31
CA GLY A 286 11.27 15.29 1.78
C GLY A 286 10.54 14.40 0.77
N ASP A 287 10.35 14.85 -0.46
CA ASP A 287 9.69 14.07 -1.52
C ASP A 287 10.64 13.13 -2.28
N ARG A 288 11.94 13.17 -1.99
CA ARG A 288 12.95 12.40 -2.73
C ARG A 288 13.24 11.06 -2.05
N ARG A 289 13.16 9.97 -2.82
CA ARG A 289 13.66 8.64 -2.47
C ARG A 289 15.12 8.50 -2.87
N GLU A 290 15.97 8.04 -1.96
CA GLU A 290 17.33 7.61 -2.31
C GLU A 290 17.32 6.13 -2.76
N PRO A 291 18.32 5.68 -3.53
CA PRO A 291 18.45 4.27 -3.90
C PRO A 291 18.49 3.38 -2.66
N ALA A 292 17.89 2.20 -2.70
CA ALA A 292 17.87 1.31 -1.53
C ALA A 292 19.25 0.67 -1.30
N LEU A 293 19.68 0.61 -0.04
CA LEU A 293 20.87 -0.13 0.39
C LEU A 293 20.52 -1.59 0.66
N GLY A 294 21.11 -2.51 -0.08
CA GLY A 294 21.00 -3.94 0.20
C GLY A 294 21.88 -4.34 1.39
N LEU A 295 21.25 -4.85 2.44
CA LEU A 295 21.91 -5.39 3.63
C LEU A 295 21.64 -6.90 3.72
N ARG A 296 22.58 -7.66 4.27
CA ARG A 296 22.47 -9.12 4.41
C ARG A 296 22.99 -9.58 5.76
N ALA A 297 22.37 -10.63 6.28
CA ALA A 297 22.85 -11.35 7.45
C ALA A 297 22.75 -12.87 7.22
N ALA A 298 23.62 -13.61 7.91
CA ALA A 298 23.44 -15.04 8.05
C ALA A 298 22.11 -15.30 8.76
N HIS A 299 21.31 -16.19 8.21
CA HIS A 299 19.98 -16.52 8.72
C HIS A 299 19.75 -18.01 8.58
N ALA A 300 19.44 -18.66 9.70
CA ALA A 300 19.12 -20.07 9.73
C ALA A 300 17.62 -20.25 9.97
N GLY A 301 16.96 -21.03 9.11
CA GLY A 301 15.59 -21.47 9.31
C GLY A 301 14.60 -21.05 8.22
N ALA A 302 13.39 -21.59 8.33
CA ALA A 302 12.32 -21.44 7.35
C ALA A 302 11.38 -20.25 7.63
N ALA A 303 11.59 -19.49 8.70
CA ALA A 303 10.90 -18.22 8.97
C ALA A 303 11.71 -17.05 8.40
N TRP A 304 11.09 -15.89 8.19
CA TRP A 304 11.85 -14.66 7.93
C TRP A 304 12.39 -14.10 9.24
N PRO A 305 13.62 -13.56 9.26
CA PRO A 305 14.07 -12.80 10.43
C PRO A 305 13.24 -11.53 10.58
N SER A 306 13.11 -11.04 11.80
CA SER A 306 12.66 -9.66 12.00
C SER A 306 13.66 -8.70 11.38
N ALA A 307 13.19 -7.57 10.87
CA ALA A 307 14.04 -6.53 10.32
C ALA A 307 13.53 -5.18 10.79
N VAL A 308 14.39 -4.39 11.42
CA VAL A 308 14.02 -3.14 12.07
C VAL A 308 15.06 -2.08 11.73
N VAL A 309 14.60 -0.84 11.62
CA VAL A 309 15.46 0.33 11.58
C VAL A 309 15.19 1.19 12.80
N GLU A 310 16.26 1.64 13.44
CA GLU A 310 16.21 2.51 14.60
C GLU A 310 17.02 3.76 14.31
N VAL A 311 16.51 4.91 14.78
CA VAL A 311 17.22 6.18 14.76
C VAL A 311 17.52 6.59 16.19
N LEU A 312 18.80 6.58 16.54
CA LEU A 312 19.32 6.86 17.88
C LEU A 312 20.08 8.19 17.87
N GLY A 313 19.33 9.29 17.91
CA GLY A 313 19.88 10.63 17.70
C GLY A 313 20.33 10.80 16.26
N GLU A 314 21.65 10.89 16.04
CA GLU A 314 22.27 11.03 14.71
C GLU A 314 22.76 9.69 14.14
N GLU A 315 22.57 8.59 14.86
CA GLU A 315 22.97 7.25 14.43
C GLU A 315 21.78 6.48 13.86
N LEU A 316 21.98 5.87 12.70
CA LEU A 316 21.06 4.93 12.06
C LEU A 316 21.54 3.50 12.33
N VAL A 317 20.67 2.68 12.90
CA VAL A 317 20.94 1.26 13.16
C VAL A 317 19.94 0.42 12.39
N ALA A 318 20.43 -0.50 11.55
CA ALA A 318 19.58 -1.51 10.93
C ALA A 318 19.86 -2.87 11.58
N LEU A 319 18.80 -3.55 11.99
CA LEU A 319 18.83 -4.82 12.70
C LEU A 319 18.19 -5.91 11.83
N ILE A 320 18.82 -7.09 11.78
CA ILE A 320 18.22 -8.31 11.22
C ILE A 320 18.27 -9.40 12.30
N GLY A 321 17.11 -9.94 12.68
CA GLY A 321 17.02 -10.92 13.76
C GLY A 321 17.46 -10.37 15.12
N GLY A 322 17.40 -9.04 15.31
CA GLY A 322 17.89 -8.35 16.51
C GLY A 322 19.39 -8.02 16.50
N GLU A 323 20.14 -8.46 15.50
CA GLU A 323 21.58 -8.20 15.38
C GLU A 323 21.85 -7.01 14.45
N PRO A 324 22.77 -6.09 14.80
CA PRO A 324 23.11 -4.94 13.96
C PRO A 324 23.89 -5.36 12.73
N VAL A 325 23.32 -5.05 11.56
CA VAL A 325 23.95 -5.24 10.25
C VAL A 325 24.49 -3.95 9.66
N LEU A 326 24.03 -2.81 10.19
CA LEU A 326 24.52 -1.48 9.86
C LEU A 326 24.42 -0.60 11.10
N THR A 327 25.48 0.15 11.37
CA THR A 327 25.48 1.30 12.29
C THR A 327 26.22 2.43 11.60
N ARG A 328 25.56 3.57 11.40
CA ARG A 328 26.14 4.69 10.67
C ARG A 328 25.55 6.02 11.10
N HIS A 329 26.42 7.03 11.18
CA HIS A 329 26.00 8.41 11.33
C HIS A 329 25.19 8.89 10.10
N ILE A 330 24.02 9.50 10.33
CA ILE A 330 23.04 9.85 9.30
C ILE A 330 23.60 10.85 8.27
N ASP A 331 24.42 11.81 8.69
CA ASP A 331 25.07 12.75 7.77
C ASP A 331 26.16 12.14 6.89
N GLN A 332 26.62 10.93 7.21
CA GLN A 332 27.57 10.23 6.36
C GLN A 332 26.89 9.46 5.23
N LEU A 333 25.55 9.40 5.18
CA LEU A 333 24.79 8.87 4.04
C LEU A 333 24.95 9.82 2.84
N GLY A 334 26.06 9.69 2.12
CA GLY A 334 26.34 10.45 0.91
C GLY A 334 25.28 10.23 -0.18
N PRO A 335 25.17 11.15 -1.17
CA PRO A 335 24.32 10.94 -2.32
C PRO A 335 24.91 9.82 -3.18
N GLY A 336 24.39 8.61 -3.03
CA GLY A 336 24.97 7.42 -3.63
C GLY A 336 25.02 6.26 -2.64
N LEU A 337 23.84 5.73 -2.36
CA LEU A 337 23.67 4.29 -2.36
C LEU A 337 23.78 3.78 -3.81
#